data_AF-G9YWK2-F1
#
_entry.id   AF-G9YWK2-F1
#
_cell.length_a   1.000
_cell.length_b   1.000
_cell.length_c   1.000
_cell.angle_alpha   90.00
_cell.angle_beta   90.00
_cell.angle_gamma   90.00
#
_symmetry.space_group_name_H-M   'P 1'
#
loop_
_entity.id
_entity.type
_entity.pdbx_description
1 polymer ?
#
loop_
_entity_poly.entity_id
_entity_poly.type
_entity_poly.pdbx_seq_one_letter_code
_entity_poly.pdbx_strand_id
1 'polypeptide(L)'
;MAQRRRIRKKKRVSPLRRAGKLAYRILVVLSAIIVVLYCAYRLASKKPTQAPEPTPEAPAGSLSPDQTEAPGRQRREGTYTFLLAASDQSSGNADTIIVASYDTEAQKVGMVSVPRDTLLESGKINAAYHKGPENLRDTVSDLLGVPIDYYVAVDVDGFVALVDELGGIEFDVPVRMSFDDPTQDLHIHYQPGLQHLTGEDVLKVARCRNNSDGPGSYPDNLYGAYPDGDIGRTRTQQQLIAAILKKALSNPQKINSYVNLFLEYVDTDLEFSEALWFAQPALGLDFSTGFASATLAGENVYYVDSRGYRWGSCYELDPEAALETVNSLINPYNAPLTAADLNIFQKP
;
A
#
# COMPACT_ATOMS: atom_id res chain seq x y z
N MET A 1 1.26 16.90 -92.56
CA MET A 1 0.20 16.47 -91.62
C MET A 1 0.69 16.69 -90.19
N ALA A 2 0.11 17.63 -89.45
CA ALA A 2 0.59 18.02 -88.11
C ALA A 2 -0.11 17.20 -87.01
N GLN A 3 0.68 16.51 -86.19
CA GLN A 3 0.23 15.62 -85.12
C GLN A 3 -0.22 16.45 -83.89
N ARG A 4 -1.53 16.58 -83.67
CA ARG A 4 -2.09 17.25 -82.47
C ARG A 4 -1.85 16.38 -81.23
N ARG A 5 -0.86 16.73 -80.39
CA ARG A 5 -0.69 16.20 -79.03
C ARG A 5 -1.92 16.55 -78.18
N ARG A 6 -2.75 15.55 -77.84
CA ARG A 6 -3.82 15.69 -76.84
C ARG A 6 -3.21 15.86 -75.45
N ILE A 7 -3.26 17.07 -74.90
CA ILE A 7 -2.89 17.35 -73.51
C ILE A 7 -3.98 16.74 -72.61
N ARG A 8 -3.67 15.63 -71.92
CA ARG A 8 -4.53 15.02 -70.90
C ARG A 8 -4.69 16.01 -69.72
N LYS A 9 -5.85 16.67 -69.60
CA LYS A 9 -6.20 17.49 -68.42
C LYS A 9 -6.17 16.59 -67.17
N LYS A 10 -5.20 16.80 -66.28
CA LYS A 10 -5.15 16.13 -64.97
C LYS A 10 -6.45 16.42 -64.21
N LYS A 11 -7.25 15.39 -63.92
CA LYS A 11 -8.46 15.50 -63.09
C LYS A 11 -8.07 16.13 -61.74
N ARG A 12 -8.56 17.34 -61.45
CA ARG A 12 -8.34 18.02 -60.17
C ARG A 12 -9.04 17.22 -59.07
N VAL A 13 -8.25 16.56 -58.23
CA VAL A 13 -8.73 15.80 -57.06
C VAL A 13 -9.52 16.74 -56.13
N SER A 14 -10.70 16.33 -55.67
CA SER A 14 -11.56 17.17 -54.81
C SER A 14 -10.83 17.54 -53.50
N PRO A 15 -11.06 18.75 -52.96
CA PRO A 15 -10.42 19.21 -51.72
C PRO A 15 -10.71 18.28 -50.53
N LEU A 16 -11.93 17.73 -50.44
CA LEU A 16 -12.33 16.70 -49.46
C LEU A 16 -11.45 15.43 -49.52
N ARG A 17 -11.11 14.94 -50.72
CA ARG A 17 -10.22 13.76 -50.86
C ARG A 17 -8.76 14.07 -50.50
N ARG A 18 -8.33 15.32 -50.60
CA ARG A 18 -6.98 15.75 -50.16
C ARG A 18 -6.93 15.90 -48.65
N ALA A 19 -7.95 16.51 -48.05
CA ALA A 19 -8.11 16.63 -46.60
C ALA A 19 -8.19 15.24 -45.94
N GLY A 20 -8.98 14.31 -46.49
CA GLY A 20 -9.04 12.93 -45.98
C GLY A 20 -7.71 12.17 -46.07
N LYS A 21 -6.94 12.36 -47.15
CA LYS A 21 -5.58 11.77 -47.26
C LYS A 21 -4.58 12.38 -46.29
N LEU A 22 -4.70 13.66 -45.99
CA LEU A 22 -3.86 14.33 -44.99
C LEU A 22 -4.21 13.85 -43.58
N ALA A 23 -5.50 13.79 -43.24
CA ALA A 23 -5.99 13.25 -41.97
C ALA A 23 -5.54 11.80 -41.76
N TYR A 24 -5.65 10.94 -42.79
CA TYR A 24 -5.16 9.56 -42.72
C TYR A 24 -3.65 9.50 -42.48
N ARG A 25 -2.86 10.34 -43.15
CA ARG A 25 -1.39 10.39 -42.93
C ARG A 25 -1.04 10.84 -41.51
N ILE A 26 -1.75 11.84 -40.99
CA ILE A 26 -1.57 12.32 -39.61
C ILE A 26 -1.90 11.19 -38.63
N LEU A 27 -3.01 10.47 -38.84
CA LEU A 27 -3.42 9.34 -38.01
C LEU A 27 -2.39 8.20 -38.03
N VAL A 28 -1.86 7.85 -39.20
CA VAL A 28 -0.82 6.80 -39.32
C VAL A 28 0.48 7.22 -38.60
N VAL A 29 0.89 8.48 -38.74
CA VAL A 29 2.07 9.01 -38.03
C VAL A 29 1.85 9.02 -36.52
N LEU A 30 0.68 9.46 -36.04
CA LEU A 30 0.31 9.40 -34.63
C LEU A 30 0.32 7.96 -34.10
N SER A 31 -0.24 6.99 -34.85
CA SER A 31 -0.19 5.59 -34.44
C SER A 31 1.22 5.04 -34.39
N ALA A 32 2.09 5.42 -35.33
CA ALA A 32 3.49 4.99 -35.33
C ALA A 32 4.26 5.59 -34.14
N ILE A 33 4.00 6.85 -33.80
CA ILE A 33 4.56 7.50 -32.60
C ILE A 33 4.09 6.78 -31.34
N ILE A 34 2.79 6.46 -31.22
CA ILE A 34 2.25 5.71 -30.08
C ILE A 34 2.91 4.35 -29.96
N VAL A 35 3.09 3.61 -31.06
CA VAL A 35 3.77 2.30 -31.06
C VAL A 35 5.24 2.45 -30.64
N VAL A 36 5.95 3.45 -31.17
CA VAL A 36 7.36 3.70 -30.79
C VAL A 36 7.48 4.09 -29.32
N LEU A 37 6.60 4.96 -28.82
CA LEU A 37 6.55 5.36 -27.41
C LEU A 37 6.17 4.17 -26.51
N TYR A 38 5.23 3.33 -26.93
CA TYR A 38 4.85 2.11 -26.21
C TYR A 38 6.02 1.10 -26.17
N CYS A 39 6.71 0.89 -27.29
CA CYS A 39 7.90 0.05 -27.34
C CYS A 39 9.03 0.62 -26.47
N ALA A 40 9.29 1.93 -26.53
CA ALA A 40 10.29 2.59 -25.69
C ALA A 40 9.94 2.49 -24.20
N TYR A 41 8.66 2.66 -23.84
CA TYR A 41 8.16 2.44 -22.48
C TYR A 41 8.36 0.99 -22.03
N ARG A 42 7.98 -0.01 -22.84
CA ARG A 42 8.16 -1.44 -22.53
C ARG A 42 9.63 -1.85 -22.43
N LEU A 43 10.52 -1.14 -23.11
CA LEU A 43 11.97 -1.32 -23.00
C LEU A 43 12.55 -0.63 -21.76
N ALA A 44 11.95 0.48 -21.31
CA ALA A 44 12.37 1.25 -20.15
C ALA A 44 11.80 0.75 -18.82
N SER A 45 10.66 0.04 -18.83
CA SER A 45 10.05 -0.55 -17.64
C SER A 45 10.63 -1.94 -17.39
N LYS A 46 11.37 -2.09 -16.29
CA LYS A 46 11.98 -3.34 -15.85
C LYS A 46 10.95 -4.13 -15.05
N LYS A 47 10.78 -5.43 -15.35
CA LYS A 47 9.92 -6.29 -14.54
C LYS A 47 10.51 -6.35 -13.11
N PRO A 48 9.71 -6.05 -12.07
CA PRO A 48 10.16 -6.11 -10.69
C PRO A 48 10.64 -7.50 -10.30
N THR A 49 11.65 -7.56 -9.44
CA THR A 49 12.24 -8.80 -8.93
C THR A 49 11.54 -9.22 -7.64
N GLN A 50 11.18 -10.49 -7.52
CA GLN A 50 10.64 -11.03 -6.26
C GLN A 50 11.80 -11.37 -5.32
N ALA A 51 11.68 -11.01 -4.04
CA ALA A 51 12.65 -11.34 -3.01
C ALA A 51 12.76 -12.87 -2.83
N PRO A 52 13.96 -13.37 -2.46
CA PRO A 52 14.12 -14.77 -2.09
C PRO A 52 13.22 -15.15 -0.91
N GLU A 53 12.97 -16.45 -0.72
CA GLU A 53 12.22 -16.93 0.44
C GLU A 53 12.98 -16.62 1.74
N PRO A 54 12.27 -16.30 2.84
CA PRO A 54 12.90 -16.12 4.14
C PRO A 54 13.51 -17.47 4.54
N THR A 55 14.84 -17.53 4.66
CA THR A 55 15.52 -18.74 5.10
C THR A 55 15.46 -18.80 6.62
N PRO A 56 14.88 -19.83 7.26
CA PRO A 56 15.03 -20.00 8.69
C PRO A 56 16.53 -20.06 9.01
N GLU A 57 17.03 -19.23 9.92
CA GLU A 57 18.39 -19.38 10.44
C GLU A 57 18.50 -20.77 11.07
N ALA A 58 19.07 -21.72 10.31
CA ALA A 58 19.41 -23.02 10.85
C ALA A 58 20.43 -22.79 11.98
N PRO A 59 20.23 -23.37 13.18
CA PRO A 59 21.24 -23.29 14.22
C PRO A 59 22.55 -23.87 13.65
N ALA A 60 23.62 -23.08 13.74
CA ALA A 60 24.95 -23.46 13.30
C ALA A 60 25.42 -24.71 14.07
N GLY A 61 25.12 -25.92 13.55
CA GLY A 61 25.57 -27.15 14.20
C GLY A 61 24.85 -28.46 13.92
N SER A 62 23.80 -28.56 13.10
CA SER A 62 23.18 -29.87 12.80
C SER A 62 23.27 -30.25 11.32
N LEU A 63 24.33 -30.96 10.96
CA LEU A 63 24.35 -31.80 9.77
C LEU A 63 23.46 -33.03 10.05
N SER A 64 22.17 -32.91 9.77
CA SER A 64 21.28 -34.07 9.61
C SER A 64 20.75 -34.06 8.17
N PRO A 65 21.09 -35.04 7.33
CA PRO A 65 20.73 -35.07 5.91
C PRO A 65 19.27 -35.50 5.64
N ASP A 66 18.36 -35.31 6.60
CA ASP A 66 16.98 -35.80 6.52
C ASP A 66 15.96 -34.73 6.91
N GLN A 67 16.20 -33.48 6.50
CA GLN A 67 15.10 -32.54 6.34
C GLN A 67 14.42 -32.88 5.02
N THR A 68 13.33 -33.63 5.12
CA THR A 68 12.34 -33.75 4.05
C THR A 68 11.90 -32.33 3.70
N GLU A 69 12.38 -31.79 2.58
CA GLU A 69 11.85 -30.57 1.97
C GLU A 69 10.33 -30.71 1.95
N ALA A 70 9.64 -29.78 2.62
CA ALA A 70 8.19 -29.66 2.49
C ALA A 70 7.85 -29.65 0.98
N PRO A 71 6.80 -30.36 0.53
CA PRO A 71 6.50 -30.47 -0.89
C PRO A 71 6.48 -29.07 -1.54
N GLY A 72 7.33 -28.90 -2.56
CA GLY A 72 7.80 -27.63 -3.11
C GLY A 72 6.74 -26.54 -3.22
N ARG A 73 6.63 -25.73 -2.16
CA ARG A 73 5.92 -24.45 -2.18
C ARG A 73 6.69 -23.55 -3.14
N GLN A 74 5.98 -22.95 -4.09
CA GLN A 74 6.58 -22.03 -5.07
C GLN A 74 5.84 -20.69 -5.02
N ARG A 75 6.61 -19.61 -5.09
CA ARG A 75 6.03 -18.27 -5.28
C ARG A 75 5.26 -18.21 -6.60
N ARG A 76 4.08 -17.61 -6.54
CA ARG A 76 3.28 -17.31 -7.73
C ARG A 76 3.97 -16.20 -8.52
N GLU A 77 4.21 -16.46 -9.80
CA GLU A 77 4.73 -15.41 -10.69
C GLU A 77 3.72 -14.26 -10.75
N GLY A 78 4.21 -13.01 -10.76
CA GLY A 78 3.34 -11.83 -10.84
C GLY A 78 2.60 -11.48 -9.55
N THR A 79 2.84 -12.19 -8.44
CA THR A 79 2.36 -11.83 -7.10
C THR A 79 3.48 -11.18 -6.30
N TYR A 80 3.31 -9.92 -5.95
CA TYR A 80 4.32 -9.12 -5.27
C TYR A 80 3.86 -8.72 -3.87
N THR A 81 4.77 -8.62 -2.92
CA THR A 81 4.49 -8.24 -1.53
C THR A 81 5.23 -6.96 -1.14
N PHE A 82 4.56 -6.08 -0.40
CA PHE A 82 5.06 -4.77 -0.03
C PHE A 82 4.89 -4.52 1.46
N LEU A 83 5.89 -3.94 2.10
CA LEU A 83 5.72 -3.28 3.39
C LEU A 83 5.35 -1.82 3.14
N LEU A 84 4.19 -1.38 3.63
CA LEU A 84 3.84 0.02 3.74
C LEU A 84 4.06 0.46 5.19
N ALA A 85 4.93 1.43 5.40
CA ALA A 85 5.27 1.94 6.72
C ALA A 85 5.09 3.46 6.78
N ALA A 86 4.66 3.95 7.94
CA ALA A 86 4.72 5.38 8.26
C ALA A 86 5.38 5.54 9.63
N SER A 87 6.40 6.39 9.70
CA SER A 87 7.17 6.63 10.92
C SER A 87 6.55 7.74 11.76
N ASP A 88 6.73 7.64 13.06
CA ASP A 88 6.62 8.77 13.97
C ASP A 88 7.99 9.45 14.02
N GLN A 89 8.10 10.61 13.37
CA GLN A 89 9.35 11.37 13.31
C GLN A 89 9.92 11.75 14.69
N SER A 90 9.09 11.77 15.74
CA SER A 90 9.54 12.12 17.09
C SER A 90 10.18 10.96 17.84
N SER A 91 9.72 9.73 17.61
CA SER A 91 10.19 8.55 18.35
C SER A 91 11.12 7.66 17.53
N GLY A 92 11.10 7.76 16.19
CA GLY A 92 11.84 6.87 15.30
C GLY A 92 11.22 5.47 15.15
N ASN A 93 10.01 5.26 15.70
CA ASN A 93 9.26 4.02 15.55
C ASN A 93 8.31 4.10 14.34
N ALA A 94 7.87 2.94 13.85
CA ALA A 94 6.75 2.88 12.90
C ALA A 94 5.39 2.94 13.62
N ASP A 95 4.55 3.90 13.26
CA ASP A 95 3.19 4.01 13.78
C ASP A 95 2.18 3.21 12.95
N THR A 96 2.46 3.07 11.66
CA THR A 96 1.67 2.27 10.72
C THR A 96 2.55 1.21 10.10
N ILE A 97 2.09 -0.04 10.14
CA ILE A 97 2.76 -1.19 9.55
C ILE A 97 1.68 -1.99 8.81
N ILE A 98 1.78 -2.05 7.49
CA ILE A 98 0.84 -2.78 6.65
C ILE A 98 1.63 -3.62 5.65
N VAL A 99 1.29 -4.90 5.53
CA VAL A 99 1.77 -5.75 4.45
C VAL A 99 0.70 -5.81 3.37
N ALA A 100 1.06 -5.45 2.15
CA ALA A 100 0.21 -5.57 0.99
C ALA A 100 0.71 -6.70 0.09
N SER A 101 -0.20 -7.44 -0.53
CA SER A 101 0.10 -8.34 -1.64
C SER A 101 -0.65 -7.86 -2.86
N TYR A 102 0.01 -7.83 -4.02
CA TYR A 102 -0.58 -7.49 -5.31
C TYR A 102 -0.34 -8.62 -6.31
N ASP A 103 -1.42 -9.32 -6.64
CA ASP A 103 -1.48 -10.27 -7.75
C ASP A 103 -1.82 -9.53 -9.04
N THR A 104 -0.79 -9.28 -9.86
CA THR A 104 -0.90 -8.51 -11.10
C THR A 104 -1.65 -9.25 -12.20
N GLU A 105 -1.79 -10.57 -12.12
CA GLU A 105 -2.53 -11.37 -13.09
C GLU A 105 -4.01 -11.46 -12.70
N ALA A 106 -4.27 -11.77 -11.43
CA ALA A 106 -5.63 -11.84 -10.89
C ALA A 106 -6.25 -10.46 -10.62
N GLN A 107 -5.45 -9.39 -10.67
CA GLN A 107 -5.85 -8.02 -10.35
C GLN A 107 -6.43 -7.89 -8.94
N LYS A 108 -5.76 -8.52 -7.96
CA LYS A 108 -6.18 -8.56 -6.56
C LYS A 108 -5.12 -7.97 -5.64
N VAL A 109 -5.57 -7.16 -4.70
CA VAL A 109 -4.78 -6.59 -3.61
C VAL A 109 -5.34 -7.04 -2.27
N GLY A 110 -4.49 -7.65 -1.46
CA GLY A 110 -4.77 -7.95 -0.07
C GLY A 110 -3.91 -7.08 0.83
N MET A 111 -4.48 -6.52 1.91
CA MET A 111 -3.75 -5.71 2.88
C MET A 111 -3.97 -6.20 4.30
N VAL A 112 -2.88 -6.46 5.00
CA VAL A 112 -2.89 -6.90 6.39
C VAL A 112 -2.16 -5.87 7.23
N SER A 113 -2.86 -5.23 8.16
CA SER A 113 -2.21 -4.38 9.14
C SER A 113 -1.63 -5.21 10.28
N VAL A 114 -0.37 -4.94 10.59
CA VAL A 114 0.33 -5.48 11.74
C VAL A 114 0.29 -4.42 12.84
N PRO A 115 -0.36 -4.67 13.99
CA PRO A 115 -0.41 -3.70 15.07
C PRO A 115 1.00 -3.28 15.52
N ARG A 116 1.26 -1.98 15.65
CA ARG A 116 2.61 -1.44 15.95
C ARG A 116 3.22 -1.98 17.26
N ASP A 117 2.36 -2.33 18.21
CA ASP A 117 2.74 -2.85 19.52
C ASP A 117 2.89 -4.38 19.54
N THR A 118 2.87 -5.04 18.37
CA THR A 118 3.00 -6.51 18.25
C THR A 118 4.23 -7.00 19.00
N LEU A 119 4.02 -7.99 19.86
CA LEU A 119 5.04 -8.59 20.69
C LEU A 119 6.01 -9.43 19.87
N LEU A 120 7.30 -9.14 20.02
CA LEU A 120 8.43 -9.93 19.56
C LEU A 120 9.28 -10.32 20.77
N GLU A 121 10.19 -11.27 20.60
CA GLU A 121 11.19 -11.61 21.62
C GLU A 121 12.04 -10.38 22.01
N SER A 122 12.32 -9.50 21.04
CA SER A 122 13.13 -8.29 21.19
C SER A 122 12.36 -7.04 21.65
N GLY A 123 11.07 -7.16 21.96
CA GLY A 123 10.21 -6.05 22.36
C GLY A 123 9.03 -5.85 21.43
N LYS A 124 8.74 -4.61 21.04
CA LYS A 124 7.63 -4.29 20.13
C LYS A 124 8.13 -4.19 18.69
N ILE A 125 7.33 -4.66 17.74
CA ILE A 125 7.70 -4.66 16.32
C ILE A 125 8.02 -3.26 15.78
N ASN A 126 7.34 -2.22 16.24
CA ASN A 126 7.57 -0.86 15.76
C ASN A 126 8.98 -0.33 16.01
N ALA A 127 9.65 -0.83 17.06
CA ALA A 127 11.02 -0.46 17.39
C ALA A 127 12.04 -0.99 16.37
N ALA A 128 11.66 -1.96 15.53
CA ALA A 128 12.49 -2.41 14.42
C ALA A 128 12.78 -1.28 13.40
N TYR A 129 11.90 -0.28 13.31
CA TYR A 129 12.07 0.86 12.41
C TYR A 129 13.25 1.78 12.80
N HIS A 130 13.72 1.76 14.05
CA HIS A 130 14.89 2.56 14.47
C HIS A 130 16.16 2.24 13.68
N LYS A 131 16.25 1.04 13.10
CA LYS A 131 17.36 0.59 12.26
C LYS A 131 17.12 0.82 10.76
N GLY A 132 16.01 1.46 10.40
CA GLY A 132 15.58 1.68 9.02
C GLY A 132 14.38 0.83 8.61
N PRO A 133 13.69 1.21 7.52
CA PRO A 133 12.55 0.48 6.98
C PRO A 133 12.90 -0.93 6.50
N GLU A 134 14.15 -1.19 6.08
CA GLU A 134 14.64 -2.53 5.69
C GLU A 134 14.62 -3.48 6.88
N ASN A 135 15.07 -3.02 8.05
CA ASN A 135 15.06 -3.86 9.25
C ASN A 135 13.61 -4.15 9.70
N LEU A 136 12.70 -3.19 9.57
CA LEU A 136 11.27 -3.44 9.81
C LEU A 136 10.71 -4.45 8.81
N ARG A 137 11.05 -4.32 7.52
CA ARG A 137 10.66 -5.26 6.46
C ARG A 137 11.09 -6.68 6.81
N ASP A 138 12.36 -6.87 7.14
CA ASP A 138 12.89 -8.20 7.45
C ASP A 138 12.23 -8.77 8.72
N THR A 139 12.03 -7.93 9.74
CA THR A 139 11.33 -8.33 10.99
C THR A 139 9.87 -8.77 10.73
N VAL A 140 9.14 -8.04 9.88
CA VAL A 140 7.75 -8.38 9.53
C VAL A 140 7.71 -9.63 8.64
N SER A 141 8.67 -9.77 7.73
CA SER A 141 8.82 -10.95 6.87
C SER A 141 9.01 -12.21 7.73
N ASP A 142 9.90 -12.15 8.71
CA ASP A 142 10.17 -13.26 9.62
C ASP A 142 8.97 -13.58 10.51
N LEU A 143 8.28 -12.56 11.04
CA LEU A 143 7.07 -12.74 11.85
C LEU A 143 5.98 -13.52 11.09
N LEU A 144 5.75 -13.18 9.82
CA LEU A 144 4.62 -13.68 9.04
C LEU A 144 4.95 -14.87 8.15
N GLY A 145 6.23 -15.25 8.00
CA GLY A 145 6.65 -16.29 7.06
C GLY A 145 6.43 -15.93 5.60
N VAL A 146 6.20 -14.64 5.32
CA VAL A 146 5.94 -14.12 3.98
C VAL A 146 7.07 -13.17 3.61
N PRO A 147 7.85 -13.49 2.57
CA PRO A 147 8.89 -12.58 2.11
C PRO A 147 8.25 -11.30 1.59
N ILE A 148 8.90 -10.17 1.87
CA ILE A 148 8.46 -8.85 1.42
C ILE A 148 9.41 -8.38 0.33
N ASP A 149 8.87 -8.17 -0.88
CA ASP A 149 9.67 -7.83 -2.06
C ASP A 149 10.21 -6.40 -2.01
N TYR A 150 9.37 -5.48 -1.53
CA TYR A 150 9.69 -4.05 -1.47
C TYR A 150 9.13 -3.40 -0.22
N TYR A 151 9.70 -2.28 0.20
CA TYR A 151 9.10 -1.41 1.20
C TYR A 151 8.79 -0.03 0.62
N VAL A 152 7.78 0.62 1.18
CA VAL A 152 7.35 1.99 0.87
C VAL A 152 7.12 2.66 2.22
N ALA A 153 8.12 3.42 2.67
CA ALA A 153 8.07 4.21 3.88
C ALA A 153 7.71 5.65 3.55
N VAL A 154 6.59 6.13 4.06
CA VAL A 154 5.99 7.40 3.66
C VAL A 154 6.10 8.41 4.80
N ASP A 155 6.53 9.63 4.45
CA ASP A 155 6.39 10.78 5.34
C ASP A 155 4.93 11.26 5.36
N VAL A 156 4.43 11.62 6.54
CA VAL A 156 3.07 12.14 6.74
C VAL A 156 2.83 13.36 5.84
N ASP A 157 3.82 14.23 5.69
CA ASP A 157 3.75 15.41 4.81
C ASP A 157 3.62 15.03 3.34
N GLY A 158 4.26 13.94 2.91
CA GLY A 158 4.12 13.38 1.58
C GLY A 158 2.71 12.89 1.27
N PHE A 159 2.06 12.32 2.27
CA PHE A 159 0.68 11.86 2.14
C PHE A 159 -0.29 13.04 1.93
N VAL A 160 -0.09 14.13 2.69
CA VAL A 160 -0.85 15.38 2.52
C VAL A 160 -0.64 15.96 1.13
N ALA A 161 0.64 16.10 0.71
CA ALA A 161 1.00 16.65 -0.59
C ALA A 161 0.43 15.83 -1.76
N LEU A 162 0.43 14.49 -1.66
CA LEU A 162 -0.16 13.62 -2.66
C LEU A 162 -1.67 13.84 -2.79
N VAL A 163 -2.40 13.89 -1.68
CA VAL A 163 -3.86 14.10 -1.71
C VAL A 163 -4.21 15.49 -2.25
N ASP A 164 -3.44 16.51 -1.90
CA ASP A 164 -3.65 17.87 -2.41
C ASP A 164 -3.35 17.95 -3.91
N GLU A 165 -2.32 17.28 -4.40
CA GLU A 165 -2.05 17.15 -5.83
C GLU A 165 -3.16 16.38 -6.57
N LEU A 166 -3.85 15.44 -5.91
CA LEU A 166 -5.05 14.79 -6.45
C LEU A 166 -6.28 15.73 -6.50
N GLY A 167 -6.19 16.91 -5.89
CA GLY A 167 -7.30 17.82 -5.68
C GLY A 167 -8.32 17.27 -4.69
N GLY A 168 -7.84 16.56 -3.66
CA GLY A 168 -8.65 15.88 -2.66
C GLY A 168 -9.26 14.55 -3.12
N ILE A 169 -9.84 13.82 -2.17
CA ILE A 169 -10.53 12.54 -2.39
C ILE A 169 -11.97 12.58 -1.93
N GLU A 170 -12.82 11.78 -2.55
CA GLU A 170 -14.15 11.46 -1.99
C GLU A 170 -14.00 10.26 -1.06
N PHE A 171 -14.42 10.41 0.19
CA PHE A 171 -14.28 9.39 1.22
C PHE A 171 -15.55 9.28 2.07
N ASP A 172 -16.00 8.04 2.30
CA ASP A 172 -17.14 7.75 3.16
C ASP A 172 -16.64 7.59 4.60
N VAL A 173 -16.76 8.65 5.41
CA VAL A 173 -16.29 8.64 6.79
C VAL A 173 -17.16 7.66 7.60
N PRO A 174 -16.60 6.63 8.26
CA PRO A 174 -17.40 5.54 8.80
C PRO A 174 -18.10 5.86 10.12
N VAL A 175 -17.57 6.82 10.89
CA VAL A 175 -18.04 7.18 12.23
C VAL A 175 -18.03 8.69 12.42
N ARG A 176 -18.82 9.17 13.38
CA ARG A 176 -18.77 10.58 13.77
C ARG A 176 -17.46 10.81 14.54
N MET A 177 -16.72 11.83 14.11
CA MET A 177 -15.50 12.29 14.75
C MET A 177 -15.74 13.69 15.30
N SER A 178 -15.47 13.87 16.60
CA SER A 178 -15.61 15.15 17.29
C SER A 178 -14.54 15.21 18.37
N PHE A 179 -13.35 15.66 18.00
CA PHE A 179 -12.17 15.69 18.85
C PHE A 179 -11.45 17.03 18.76
N ASP A 180 -11.20 17.61 19.92
CA ASP A 180 -10.44 18.83 20.11
C ASP A 180 -9.34 18.56 21.14
N ASP A 181 -8.08 18.71 20.73
CA ASP A 181 -6.94 18.74 21.65
C ASP A 181 -6.43 20.18 21.78
N PRO A 182 -6.77 20.88 22.88
CA PRO A 182 -6.34 22.26 23.10
C PRO A 182 -4.83 22.39 23.31
N THR A 183 -4.11 21.30 23.58
CA THR A 183 -2.65 21.32 23.77
C THR A 183 -1.89 21.26 22.44
N GLN A 184 -2.52 20.74 21.39
CA GLN A 184 -1.92 20.56 20.06
C GLN A 184 -2.60 21.41 18.98
N ASP A 185 -3.60 22.24 19.34
CA ASP A 185 -4.44 22.99 18.39
C ASP A 185 -5.05 22.06 17.32
N LEU A 186 -5.38 20.83 17.70
CA LEU A 186 -5.88 19.79 16.80
C LEU A 186 -7.39 19.71 16.89
N HIS A 187 -8.05 20.01 15.77
CA HIS A 187 -9.51 20.02 15.64
C HIS A 187 -9.95 19.02 14.56
N ILE A 188 -10.72 18.00 14.95
CA ILE A 188 -11.18 16.91 14.09
C ILE A 188 -12.71 16.82 14.21
N HIS A 189 -13.42 17.25 13.17
CA HIS A 189 -14.88 17.32 13.17
C HIS A 189 -15.44 16.80 11.85
N TYR A 190 -15.93 15.56 11.86
CA TYR A 190 -16.49 14.91 10.68
C TYR A 190 -17.77 14.16 11.03
N GLN A 191 -18.78 14.26 10.17
CA GLN A 191 -19.96 13.42 10.26
C GLN A 191 -19.73 12.11 9.49
N PRO A 192 -20.46 11.03 9.80
CA PRO A 192 -20.46 9.85 8.95
C PRO A 192 -21.02 10.18 7.55
N GLY A 193 -20.49 9.54 6.51
CA GLY A 193 -20.95 9.69 5.14
C GLY A 193 -19.89 10.24 4.18
N LEU A 194 -20.26 10.20 2.90
CA LEU A 194 -19.42 10.65 1.78
C LEU A 194 -19.13 12.16 1.86
N GLN A 195 -17.84 12.48 1.91
CA GLN A 195 -17.31 13.84 2.00
C GLN A 195 -16.08 13.99 1.12
N HIS A 196 -15.83 15.23 0.70
CA HIS A 196 -14.59 15.60 0.03
C HIS A 196 -13.53 15.93 1.09
N LEU A 197 -12.40 15.23 1.07
CA LEU A 197 -11.30 15.41 2.02
C LEU A 197 -10.06 15.94 1.30
N THR A 198 -9.49 17.02 1.83
CA THR A 198 -8.14 17.52 1.49
C THR A 198 -7.06 16.67 2.15
N GLY A 199 -5.77 16.92 1.85
CA GLY A 199 -4.68 16.18 2.49
C GLY A 199 -4.66 16.33 4.00
N GLU A 200 -4.90 17.54 4.52
CA GLU A 200 -5.01 17.80 5.95
C GLU A 200 -6.21 17.05 6.56
N ASP A 201 -7.35 17.03 5.87
CA ASP A 201 -8.55 16.36 6.36
C ASP A 201 -8.35 14.85 6.46
N VAL A 202 -7.71 14.25 5.45
CA VAL A 202 -7.35 12.84 5.44
C VAL A 202 -6.46 12.49 6.63
N LEU A 203 -5.47 13.33 6.94
CA LEU A 203 -4.61 13.12 8.11
C LEU A 203 -5.40 13.18 9.42
N LYS A 204 -6.31 14.15 9.56
CA LYS A 204 -7.21 14.26 10.72
C LYS A 204 -8.07 13.01 10.88
N VAL A 205 -8.68 12.53 9.80
CA VAL A 205 -9.50 11.30 9.81
C VAL A 205 -8.65 10.09 10.20
N ALA A 206 -7.45 9.94 9.62
CA ALA A 206 -6.53 8.83 9.90
C ALA A 206 -6.01 8.83 11.35
N ARG A 207 -5.87 10.01 11.98
CA ARG A 207 -5.39 10.21 13.35
C ARG A 207 -6.47 10.07 14.42
N CYS A 208 -7.75 10.21 14.07
CA CYS A 208 -8.82 10.17 15.06
C CYS A 208 -8.81 8.82 15.81
N ARG A 209 -8.75 8.88 17.15
CA ARG A 209 -8.83 7.70 18.04
C ARG A 209 -10.00 7.81 19.01
N ASN A 210 -10.16 9.01 19.57
CA ASN A 210 -11.15 9.34 20.58
C ASN A 210 -11.97 10.54 20.11
N ASN A 211 -13.17 10.66 20.67
CA ASN A 211 -13.97 11.88 20.68
C ASN A 211 -13.79 12.58 22.03
N SER A 212 -13.98 13.90 22.05
CA SER A 212 -13.86 14.77 23.22
C SER A 212 -15.13 15.59 23.48
N ASP A 213 -16.27 15.20 22.93
CA ASP A 213 -17.59 15.79 23.20
C ASP A 213 -18.37 15.02 24.29
N GLY A 214 -17.67 14.19 25.07
CA GLY A 214 -18.25 13.46 26.20
C GLY A 214 -18.55 14.35 27.43
N PRO A 215 -19.16 13.78 28.48
CA PRO A 215 -19.38 14.51 29.74
C PRO A 215 -18.05 14.92 30.40
N GLY A 216 -17.98 16.14 30.95
CA GLY A 216 -16.81 16.67 31.64
C GLY A 216 -16.02 17.69 30.81
N SER A 217 -14.73 17.80 31.07
CA SER A 217 -13.79 18.67 30.33
C SER A 217 -12.55 17.89 29.92
N TYR A 218 -11.90 18.30 28.84
CA TYR A 218 -10.65 17.69 28.40
C TYR A 218 -9.59 17.68 29.52
N PRO A 219 -8.83 16.57 29.71
CA PRO A 219 -8.84 15.31 28.97
C PRO A 219 -9.83 14.24 29.52
N ASP A 220 -10.64 14.57 30.52
CA ASP A 220 -11.53 13.60 31.20
C ASP A 220 -12.81 13.27 30.40
N ASN A 221 -13.11 14.03 29.35
CA ASN A 221 -14.29 13.85 28.50
C ASN A 221 -14.05 12.96 27.26
N LEU A 222 -12.95 12.20 27.25
CA LEU A 222 -12.54 11.36 26.13
C LEU A 222 -13.27 10.01 26.11
N TYR A 223 -13.74 9.59 24.94
CA TYR A 223 -14.24 8.24 24.69
C TYR A 223 -13.87 7.76 23.29
N GLY A 224 -13.83 6.44 23.06
CA GLY A 224 -13.40 5.88 21.77
C GLY A 224 -14.29 6.33 20.60
N ALA A 225 -13.68 6.75 19.49
CA ALA A 225 -14.41 7.17 18.29
C ALA A 225 -15.00 5.97 17.53
N TYR A 226 -14.35 4.81 17.61
CA TYR A 226 -14.73 3.58 16.92
C TYR A 226 -15.33 2.56 17.89
N PRO A 227 -16.45 1.89 17.54
CA PRO A 227 -17.04 0.83 18.36
C PRO A 227 -16.10 -0.35 18.60
N ASP A 228 -15.27 -0.68 17.61
CA ASP A 228 -14.24 -1.73 17.61
C ASP A 228 -12.83 -1.17 17.91
N GLY A 229 -12.74 0.05 18.43
CA GLY A 229 -11.49 0.68 18.87
C GLY A 229 -10.44 0.81 17.76
N ASP A 230 -9.21 0.43 18.06
CA ASP A 230 -8.08 0.55 17.13
C ASP A 230 -8.28 -0.26 15.84
N ILE A 231 -9.05 -1.35 15.86
CA ILE A 231 -9.38 -2.14 14.65
C ILE A 231 -10.17 -1.29 13.66
N GLY A 232 -11.16 -0.53 14.14
CA GLY A 232 -11.96 0.37 13.31
C GLY A 232 -11.12 1.50 12.71
N ARG A 233 -10.19 2.06 13.50
CA ARG A 233 -9.24 3.07 13.00
C ARG A 233 -8.37 2.50 11.89
N THR A 234 -7.78 1.33 12.09
CA THR A 234 -6.92 0.69 11.09
C THR A 234 -7.69 0.37 9.80
N ARG A 235 -8.94 -0.10 9.90
CA ARG A 235 -9.82 -0.29 8.74
C ARG A 235 -10.03 1.03 7.98
N THR A 236 -10.23 2.13 8.69
CA THR A 236 -10.40 3.47 8.09
C THR A 236 -9.13 3.91 7.34
N GLN A 237 -7.94 3.67 7.93
CA GLN A 237 -6.66 3.97 7.27
C GLN A 237 -6.48 3.16 5.96
N GLN A 238 -6.83 1.87 5.97
CA GLN A 238 -6.80 1.03 4.77
C GLN A 238 -7.77 1.52 3.69
N GLN A 239 -8.99 1.96 4.08
CA GLN A 239 -9.98 2.54 3.17
C GLN A 239 -9.49 3.87 2.58
N LEU A 240 -8.79 4.71 3.36
CA LEU A 240 -8.17 5.95 2.88
C LEU A 240 -7.11 5.65 1.82
N ILE A 241 -6.21 4.69 2.06
CA ILE A 241 -5.20 4.26 1.09
C ILE A 241 -5.88 3.80 -0.21
N ALA A 242 -6.93 2.97 -0.12
CA ALA A 242 -7.67 2.51 -1.29
C ALA A 242 -8.33 3.67 -2.07
N ALA A 243 -8.94 4.64 -1.37
CA ALA A 243 -9.55 5.81 -1.98
C ALA A 243 -8.53 6.71 -2.72
N ILE A 244 -7.35 6.89 -2.12
CA ILE A 244 -6.24 7.65 -2.71
C ILE A 244 -5.71 6.95 -3.95
N LEU A 245 -5.43 5.64 -3.87
CA LEU A 245 -4.97 4.85 -5.02
C LEU A 245 -5.98 4.91 -6.17
N LYS A 246 -7.27 4.73 -5.86
CA LYS A 246 -8.36 4.85 -6.84
C LYS A 246 -8.37 6.22 -7.51
N LYS A 247 -8.24 7.30 -6.73
CA LYS A 247 -8.19 8.67 -7.25
C LYS A 247 -6.94 8.91 -8.11
N ALA A 248 -5.78 8.43 -7.70
CA ALA A 248 -4.53 8.56 -8.45
C ALA A 248 -4.60 7.87 -9.81
N LEU A 249 -5.08 6.61 -9.85
CA LEU A 249 -5.23 5.84 -11.08
C LEU A 249 -6.30 6.41 -12.01
N SER A 250 -7.33 7.08 -11.47
CA SER A 250 -8.33 7.79 -12.29
C SER A 250 -7.80 9.04 -13.00
N ASN A 251 -6.60 9.51 -12.63
CA ASN A 251 -5.97 10.71 -13.17
C ASN A 251 -4.58 10.42 -13.78
N PRO A 252 -4.48 9.54 -14.79
CA PRO A 252 -3.20 9.10 -15.36
C PRO A 252 -2.38 10.24 -15.98
N GLN A 253 -3.02 11.35 -16.37
CA GLN A 253 -2.34 12.54 -16.90
C GLN A 253 -1.41 13.23 -15.89
N LYS A 254 -1.62 13.01 -14.59
CA LYS A 254 -0.82 13.58 -13.50
C LYS A 254 0.30 12.64 -13.02
N ILE A 255 0.52 11.51 -13.68
CA ILE A 255 1.48 10.48 -13.26
C ILE A 255 2.89 11.05 -13.00
N ASN A 256 3.35 12.00 -13.83
CA ASN A 256 4.65 12.64 -13.64
C ASN A 256 4.72 13.48 -12.35
N SER A 257 3.61 14.11 -11.95
CA SER A 257 3.53 14.87 -10.69
C SER A 257 3.58 13.92 -9.49
N TYR A 258 2.81 12.83 -9.55
CA TYR A 258 2.81 11.80 -8.50
C TYR A 258 4.17 11.14 -8.32
N VAL A 259 4.88 10.90 -9.43
CA VAL A 259 6.24 10.38 -9.41
C VAL A 259 7.20 11.33 -8.70
N ASN A 260 7.12 12.64 -8.96
CA ASN A 260 8.00 13.60 -8.30
C ASN A 260 7.74 13.64 -6.79
N LEU A 261 6.47 13.66 -6.37
CA LEU A 261 6.09 13.59 -4.96
C LEU A 261 6.54 12.28 -4.32
N PHE A 262 6.43 11.16 -5.05
CA PHE A 262 6.91 9.86 -4.59
C PHE A 262 8.44 9.91 -4.36
N LEU A 263 9.22 10.45 -5.30
CA LEU A 263 10.67 10.57 -5.15
C LEU A 263 11.10 11.55 -4.03
N GLU A 264 10.24 12.50 -3.66
CA GLU A 264 10.55 13.51 -2.64
C GLU A 264 10.18 13.04 -1.22
N TYR A 265 9.07 12.32 -1.07
CA TYR A 265 8.49 12.02 0.25
C TYR A 265 8.39 10.52 0.59
N VAL A 266 8.84 9.65 -0.31
CA VAL A 266 8.82 8.20 -0.09
C VAL A 266 10.25 7.67 -0.07
N ASP A 267 10.56 6.96 1.01
CA ASP A 267 11.75 6.13 1.12
C ASP A 267 11.39 4.68 0.71
N THR A 268 12.13 4.11 -0.23
CA THR A 268 11.77 2.82 -0.86
C THR A 268 12.97 2.17 -1.55
N ASP A 269 12.96 0.84 -1.59
CA ASP A 269 13.87 0.02 -2.40
C ASP A 269 13.33 -0.25 -3.82
N LEU A 270 12.16 0.31 -4.20
CA LEU A 270 11.65 0.27 -5.57
C LEU A 270 12.46 1.17 -6.51
N GLU A 271 12.98 0.61 -7.60
CA GLU A 271 13.50 1.42 -8.69
C GLU A 271 12.34 2.16 -9.39
N PHE A 272 12.59 3.38 -9.87
CA PHE A 272 11.61 4.14 -10.65
C PHE A 272 11.03 3.34 -11.84
N SER A 273 11.87 2.52 -12.49
CA SER A 273 11.45 1.69 -13.61
C SER A 273 10.49 0.55 -13.21
N GLU A 274 10.60 0.07 -11.97
CA GLU A 274 9.74 -0.96 -11.38
C GLU A 274 8.41 -0.34 -10.93
N ALA A 275 8.44 0.85 -10.31
CA ALA A 275 7.24 1.62 -9.98
C ALA A 275 6.40 1.94 -11.23
N LEU A 276 7.05 2.36 -12.33
CA LEU A 276 6.39 2.56 -13.62
C LEU A 276 5.82 1.26 -14.20
N TRP A 277 6.48 0.13 -13.96
CA TRP A 277 5.97 -1.17 -14.37
C TRP A 277 4.69 -1.52 -13.60
N PHE A 278 4.65 -1.30 -12.28
CA PHE A 278 3.45 -1.55 -11.45
C PHE A 278 2.27 -0.63 -11.79
N ALA A 279 2.53 0.59 -12.25
CA ALA A 279 1.48 1.51 -12.65
C ALA A 279 0.61 0.96 -13.80
N GLN A 280 1.20 0.23 -14.76
CA GLN A 280 0.47 -0.32 -15.91
C GLN A 280 -0.61 -1.34 -15.51
N PRO A 281 -0.29 -2.47 -14.85
CA PRO A 281 -1.30 -3.43 -14.45
C PRO A 281 -2.27 -2.82 -13.44
N ALA A 282 -1.84 -1.89 -12.57
CA ALA A 282 -2.73 -1.25 -11.59
C ALA A 282 -3.89 -0.45 -12.23
N LEU A 283 -3.75 0.04 -13.47
CA LEU A 283 -4.86 0.69 -14.19
C LEU A 283 -6.03 -0.27 -14.47
N GLY A 284 -5.81 -1.58 -14.43
CA GLY A 284 -6.84 -2.61 -14.59
C GLY A 284 -7.56 -2.99 -13.29
N LEU A 285 -7.15 -2.44 -12.15
CA LEU A 285 -7.62 -2.87 -10.84
C LEU A 285 -9.02 -2.34 -10.56
N ASP A 286 -9.95 -3.25 -10.25
CA ASP A 286 -11.28 -2.88 -9.76
C ASP A 286 -11.28 -2.81 -8.23
N PHE A 287 -11.24 -1.58 -7.70
CA PHE A 287 -11.24 -1.34 -6.25
C PHE A 287 -12.50 -1.84 -5.53
N SER A 288 -13.59 -2.13 -6.24
CA SER A 288 -14.82 -2.64 -5.62
C SER A 288 -14.79 -4.14 -5.36
N THR A 289 -13.96 -4.89 -6.09
CA THR A 289 -13.93 -6.36 -6.02
C THR A 289 -12.53 -6.95 -5.82
N GLY A 290 -11.51 -6.22 -6.25
CA GLY A 290 -10.11 -6.62 -6.20
C GLY A 290 -9.37 -6.17 -4.95
N PHE A 291 -10.03 -5.55 -3.97
CA PHE A 291 -9.39 -5.08 -2.75
C PHE A 291 -9.99 -5.72 -1.51
N ALA A 292 -9.14 -6.30 -0.66
CA ALA A 292 -9.53 -6.85 0.63
C ALA A 292 -8.51 -6.47 1.70
N SER A 293 -8.97 -6.23 2.92
CA SER A 293 -8.07 -5.88 4.01
C SER A 293 -8.52 -6.41 5.37
N ALA A 294 -7.55 -6.64 6.25
CA ALA A 294 -7.76 -7.05 7.64
C ALA A 294 -6.67 -6.47 8.56
N THR A 295 -6.89 -6.62 9.86
CA THR A 295 -5.89 -6.37 10.90
C THR A 295 -5.61 -7.69 11.62
N LEU A 296 -4.36 -7.98 11.93
CA LEU A 296 -4.02 -9.20 12.67
C LEU A 296 -4.68 -9.20 14.06
N ALA A 297 -5.42 -10.27 14.34
CA ALA A 297 -6.10 -10.47 15.62
C ALA A 297 -5.10 -10.83 16.72
N GLY A 298 -5.46 -10.49 17.95
CA GLY A 298 -4.62 -10.65 19.12
C GLY A 298 -5.19 -9.93 20.33
N GLU A 299 -4.42 -9.89 21.40
CA GLU A 299 -4.83 -9.27 22.65
C GLU A 299 -3.72 -8.44 23.29
N ASN A 300 -4.13 -7.45 24.10
CA ASN A 300 -3.17 -6.64 24.85
C ASN A 300 -2.66 -7.43 26.06
N VAL A 301 -1.36 -7.69 26.08
CA VAL A 301 -0.66 -8.26 27.23
C VAL A 301 0.02 -7.15 28.01
N TYR A 302 -0.11 -7.17 29.34
CA TYR A 302 0.44 -6.13 30.22
C TYR A 302 1.65 -6.66 31.00
N TYR A 303 2.65 -5.80 31.17
CA TYR A 303 3.73 -6.02 32.12
C TYR A 303 3.35 -5.41 33.46
N VAL A 304 3.29 -6.26 34.48
CA VAL A 304 2.96 -5.89 35.85
C VAL A 304 4.16 -6.07 36.75
N ASP A 305 4.39 -5.14 37.67
CA ASP A 305 5.39 -5.31 38.72
C ASP A 305 4.88 -6.22 39.85
N SER A 306 5.72 -6.48 40.85
CA SER A 306 5.38 -7.31 42.01
C SER A 306 4.26 -6.74 42.90
N ARG A 307 3.88 -5.48 42.68
CA ARG A 307 2.79 -4.78 43.38
C ARG A 307 1.51 -4.71 42.52
N GLY A 308 1.53 -5.29 41.32
CA GLY A 308 0.42 -5.27 40.37
C GLY A 308 0.32 -4.00 39.53
N TYR A 309 1.32 -3.11 39.58
CA TYR A 309 1.33 -1.90 38.76
C TYR A 309 1.72 -2.21 37.33
N ARG A 310 0.87 -1.79 36.37
CA ARG A 310 1.12 -1.95 34.94
C ARG A 310 2.10 -0.87 34.48
N TRP A 311 3.25 -1.26 33.96
CA TRP A 311 4.28 -0.33 33.47
C TRP A 311 4.47 -0.38 31.95
N GLY A 312 3.88 -1.37 31.27
CA GLY A 312 3.91 -1.46 29.81
C GLY A 312 2.86 -2.42 29.28
N SER A 313 2.64 -2.38 27.97
CA SER A 313 1.79 -3.32 27.24
C SER A 313 2.37 -3.63 25.87
N CYS A 314 2.14 -4.85 25.40
CA CYS A 314 2.35 -5.28 24.02
C CYS A 314 1.06 -5.90 23.48
N TYR A 315 1.02 -6.13 22.18
CA TYR A 315 -0.08 -6.81 21.50
C TYR A 315 0.39 -8.22 21.10
N GLU A 316 -0.12 -9.24 21.76
CA GLU A 316 0.18 -10.63 21.47
C GLU A 316 -0.76 -11.11 20.37
N LEU A 317 -0.21 -11.56 19.23
CA LEU A 317 -1.02 -12.03 18.11
C LEU A 317 -1.62 -13.41 18.41
N ASP A 318 -2.85 -13.63 17.94
CA ASP A 318 -3.44 -14.98 17.87
C ASP A 318 -2.80 -15.72 16.68
N PRO A 319 -2.00 -16.79 16.90
CA PRO A 319 -1.29 -17.46 15.81
C PRO A 319 -2.20 -18.10 14.77
N GLU A 320 -3.35 -18.65 15.18
CA GLU A 320 -4.28 -19.33 14.27
C GLU A 320 -5.01 -18.30 13.39
N ALA A 321 -5.54 -17.24 14.02
CA ALA A 321 -6.22 -16.17 13.30
C ALA A 321 -5.26 -15.38 12.39
N ALA A 322 -4.01 -15.19 12.83
CA ALA A 322 -2.96 -14.60 11.99
C ALA A 322 -2.67 -15.48 10.78
N LEU A 323 -2.49 -16.78 10.95
CA LEU A 323 -2.25 -17.72 9.85
C LEU A 323 -3.38 -17.71 8.82
N GLU A 324 -4.64 -17.69 9.26
CA GLU A 324 -5.80 -17.59 8.37
C GLU A 324 -5.80 -16.27 7.58
N THR A 325 -5.54 -15.17 8.27
CA THR A 325 -5.50 -13.82 7.67
C THR A 325 -4.36 -13.71 6.64
N VAL A 326 -3.17 -14.21 6.97
CA VAL A 326 -2.01 -14.21 6.07
C VAL A 326 -2.30 -15.07 4.84
N ASN A 327 -2.81 -16.29 5.03
CA ASN A 327 -3.15 -17.19 3.92
C ASN A 327 -4.23 -16.64 2.98
N SER A 328 -5.21 -15.94 3.52
CA SER A 328 -6.33 -15.43 2.74
C SER A 328 -5.99 -14.16 1.96
N LEU A 329 -5.14 -13.28 2.50
CA LEU A 329 -4.92 -11.95 1.93
C LEU A 329 -3.56 -11.74 1.30
N ILE A 330 -2.48 -12.27 1.89
CA ILE A 330 -1.11 -11.87 1.50
C ILE A 330 -0.16 -13.02 1.18
N ASN A 331 -0.62 -14.28 1.22
CA ASN A 331 0.20 -15.43 0.88
C ASN A 331 0.59 -15.40 -0.61
N PRO A 332 1.89 -15.25 -0.95
CA PRO A 332 2.35 -15.17 -2.33
C PRO A 332 2.55 -16.55 -2.98
N TYR A 333 2.31 -17.65 -2.27
CA TYR A 333 2.61 -19.00 -2.70
C TYR A 333 1.41 -19.71 -3.34
N ASN A 334 1.69 -20.81 -4.04
CA ASN A 334 0.68 -21.70 -4.61
C ASN A 334 0.11 -22.72 -3.61
N ALA A 335 0.62 -22.74 -2.38
CA ALA A 335 0.19 -23.61 -1.30
C ALA A 335 0.04 -22.80 0.00
N PRO A 336 -0.85 -23.22 0.91
CA PRO A 336 -1.04 -22.51 2.18
C PRO A 336 0.21 -22.57 3.05
N LEU A 337 0.45 -21.49 3.78
CA LEU A 337 1.35 -21.43 4.93
C LEU A 337 0.77 -22.27 6.07
N THR A 338 1.66 -22.77 6.92
CA THR A 338 1.40 -23.51 8.15
C THR A 338 1.88 -22.70 9.35
N ALA A 339 1.47 -23.08 10.55
CA ALA A 339 1.91 -22.40 11.77
C ALA A 339 3.44 -22.43 11.96
N ALA A 340 4.14 -23.43 11.40
CA ALA A 340 5.60 -23.54 11.46
C ALA A 340 6.31 -22.53 10.55
N ASP A 341 5.60 -21.92 9.59
CA ASP A 341 6.15 -20.89 8.71
C ASP A 341 6.13 -19.51 9.36
N LEU A 342 5.26 -19.28 10.37
CA LEU A 342 5.14 -18.01 11.08
C LEU A 342 5.99 -18.03 12.35
N ASN A 343 6.66 -16.93 12.65
CA ASN A 343 7.47 -16.77 13.86
C ASN A 343 6.77 -15.85 14.89
N ILE A 344 5.55 -16.21 15.29
CA ILE A 344 4.77 -15.44 16.26
C ILE A 344 5.23 -15.81 17.67
N PHE A 345 5.85 -14.85 18.36
CA PHE A 345 6.21 -14.98 19.76
C PHE A 345 4.96 -14.98 20.65
N GLN A 346 4.94 -15.87 21.64
CA GLN A 346 3.93 -15.92 22.68
C GLN A 346 4.63 -15.82 24.02
N LYS A 347 4.11 -14.97 24.91
CA LYS A 347 4.60 -14.81 26.26
C LYS A 347 4.42 -16.14 27.02
N PRO A 348 5.48 -16.66 27.65
CA PRO A 348 5.44 -17.94 28.36
C PRO A 348 4.59 -17.90 29.64
#